data_AF-A0A938J292-F1
#
_entry.id   AF-A0A938J292-F1
#
_cell.length_a   1.000
_cell.length_b   1.000
_cell.length_c   1.000
_cell.angle_alpha   90.00
_cell.angle_beta   90.00
_cell.angle_gamma   90.00
#
_symmetry.space_group_name_H-M   'P 1'
#
loop_
_entity.id
_entity.type
_entity.pdbx_description
1 polymer ?
#
loop_
_entity_poly.entity_id
_entity_poly.type
_entity_poly.pdbx_seq_one_letter_code
_entity_poly.pdbx_strand_id
1 'polypeptide(L)'
;MGGVTLSESAEPRRPTESLRRGPVAEAGEFKDLVVAYAKQETVEPLRNLGHDLFFGIAGALFIATGLLFALLALLRGLQEFTLFNDPAGDAGGRFSWVPYTVVAVVGAVIAGVFFNRLGKLLRRS
;
A
#
# COMPACT_ATOMS: atom_id res chain seq x y z
N MET A 1 -23.91 3.82 -77.71
CA MET A 1 -24.09 4.48 -76.39
C MET A 1 -25.38 3.95 -75.79
N GLY A 2 -25.33 3.42 -74.57
CA GLY A 2 -26.49 2.86 -73.85
C GLY A 2 -26.63 1.33 -74.04
N GLY A 3 -26.70 0.50 -73.01
CA GLY A 3 -26.72 0.73 -71.57
C GLY A 3 -26.04 -0.43 -70.86
N VAL A 4 -25.32 -0.10 -69.80
CA VAL A 4 -24.73 -1.05 -68.86
C VAL A 4 -25.88 -1.73 -68.13
N THR A 5 -26.07 -3.02 -68.40
CA THR A 5 -26.96 -3.87 -67.62
C THR A 5 -26.34 -4.01 -66.24
N LEU A 6 -26.92 -3.27 -65.29
CA LEU A 6 -26.70 -3.48 -63.86
C LEU A 6 -27.11 -4.91 -63.55
N SER A 7 -26.13 -5.80 -63.37
CA SER A 7 -26.33 -7.00 -62.58
C SER A 7 -26.57 -6.55 -61.15
N GLU A 8 -27.84 -6.25 -60.88
CA GLU A 8 -28.41 -6.13 -59.55
C GLU A 8 -28.33 -7.52 -58.92
N SER A 9 -27.14 -7.83 -58.43
CA SER A 9 -26.92 -8.87 -57.44
C SER A 9 -27.85 -8.53 -56.28
N ALA A 10 -28.98 -9.23 -56.24
CA ALA A 10 -29.90 -9.28 -55.11
C ALA A 10 -29.15 -9.90 -53.93
N GLU A 11 -28.25 -9.14 -53.34
CA GLU A 11 -27.70 -9.42 -52.04
C GLU A 11 -28.87 -9.28 -51.07
N PRO A 12 -29.22 -10.33 -50.31
CA PRO A 12 -30.19 -10.19 -49.26
C PRO A 12 -29.51 -9.28 -48.24
N ARG A 13 -29.79 -7.97 -48.34
CA ARG A 13 -29.50 -7.04 -47.26
C ARG A 13 -30.07 -7.74 -46.04
N ARG A 14 -29.23 -8.05 -45.07
CA ARG A 14 -29.67 -8.33 -43.72
C ARG A 14 -29.69 -6.98 -43.00
N PRO A 15 -30.72 -6.13 -43.15
CA PRO A 15 -30.96 -5.19 -42.09
C PRO A 15 -31.45 -6.04 -40.90
N THR A 16 -31.08 -5.62 -39.69
CA THR A 16 -31.70 -6.02 -38.42
C THR A 16 -31.18 -7.27 -37.68
N GLU A 17 -29.87 -7.38 -37.45
CA GLU A 17 -29.40 -8.08 -36.24
C GLU A 17 -29.02 -7.10 -35.10
N SER A 18 -28.90 -5.80 -35.39
CA SER A 18 -28.63 -4.76 -34.38
C SER A 18 -29.85 -4.33 -33.57
N LEU A 19 -31.08 -4.61 -34.04
CA LEU A 19 -32.33 -4.16 -33.39
C LEU A 19 -32.90 -5.17 -32.37
N ARG A 20 -32.24 -6.32 -32.15
CA ARG A 20 -32.73 -7.40 -31.28
C ARG A 20 -31.86 -7.70 -30.07
N ARG A 21 -30.95 -6.79 -29.69
CA ARG A 21 -30.33 -6.81 -28.35
C ARG A 21 -31.17 -5.95 -27.43
N GLY A 22 -31.71 -6.55 -26.38
CA GLY A 22 -32.45 -5.81 -25.37
C GLY A 22 -31.54 -4.80 -24.64
N PRO A 23 -32.12 -3.74 -24.03
CA PRO A 23 -31.36 -2.70 -23.31
C PRO A 23 -30.37 -3.24 -22.27
N VAL A 24 -30.67 -4.43 -21.72
CA VAL A 24 -29.83 -5.14 -20.74
C VAL A 24 -28.54 -5.70 -21.37
N ALA A 25 -28.59 -6.15 -22.63
CA ALA A 25 -27.42 -6.63 -23.35
C ALA A 25 -26.48 -5.48 -23.72
N GLU A 26 -27.04 -4.33 -24.11
CA GLU A 26 -26.28 -3.11 -24.39
C GLU A 26 -25.63 -2.55 -23.10
N ALA A 27 -26.36 -2.52 -21.98
CA ALA A 27 -25.80 -2.16 -20.68
C ALA A 27 -24.66 -3.08 -20.22
N GLY A 28 -24.73 -4.38 -20.55
CA GLY A 28 -23.66 -5.35 -20.33
C GLY A 28 -22.40 -5.02 -21.13
N GLU A 29 -22.56 -4.69 -22.42
CA GLU A 29 -21.45 -4.31 -23.30
C GLU A 29 -20.80 -2.99 -22.86
N PHE A 30 -21.57 -1.97 -22.44
CA PHE A 30 -21.01 -0.73 -21.89
C PHE A 30 -20.21 -0.98 -20.59
N LYS A 31 -20.74 -1.82 -19.69
CA LYS A 31 -20.02 -2.20 -18.48
C LYS A 31 -18.71 -2.92 -18.81
N ASP A 32 -18.74 -3.87 -19.75
CA ASP A 32 -17.55 -4.60 -20.15
C ASP A 32 -16.49 -3.69 -20.79
N LEU A 33 -16.90 -2.67 -21.56
CA LEU A 33 -15.97 -1.67 -22.10
C LEU A 33 -15.35 -0.79 -21.00
N VAL A 34 -16.15 -0.35 -20.02
CA VAL A 34 -15.64 0.44 -18.87
C VAL A 34 -14.69 -0.41 -18.01
N VAL A 35 -15.06 -1.67 -17.75
CA VAL A 35 -14.21 -2.61 -16.99
C VAL A 35 -12.93 -2.92 -17.77
N ALA A 36 -13.01 -3.13 -19.08
CA ALA A 36 -11.85 -3.37 -19.93
C ALA A 36 -10.91 -2.16 -19.94
N TYR A 37 -11.44 -0.94 -20.10
CA TYR A 37 -10.65 0.29 -20.08
C TYR A 37 -10.02 0.56 -18.73
N ALA A 38 -10.79 0.45 -17.64
CA ALA A 38 -10.26 0.53 -16.29
C ALA A 38 -9.16 -0.51 -16.09
N LYS A 39 -9.33 -1.74 -16.56
CA LYS A 39 -8.29 -2.77 -16.48
C LYS A 39 -7.08 -2.44 -17.37
N GLN A 40 -7.27 -1.78 -18.51
CA GLN A 40 -6.18 -1.46 -19.43
C GLN A 40 -5.34 -0.28 -18.92
N GLU A 41 -5.99 0.75 -18.40
CA GLU A 41 -5.32 1.93 -17.86
C GLU A 41 -4.89 1.79 -16.40
N THR A 42 -5.51 0.92 -15.59
CA THR A 42 -5.15 0.77 -14.16
C THR A 42 -4.23 -0.41 -13.87
N VAL A 43 -4.24 -1.48 -14.68
CA VAL A 43 -3.37 -2.64 -14.40
C VAL A 43 -1.90 -2.31 -14.64
N GLU A 44 -1.59 -1.48 -15.64
CA GLU A 44 -0.22 -1.06 -15.91
C GLU A 44 0.37 -0.19 -14.78
N PRO A 45 -0.32 0.88 -14.29
CA PRO A 45 0.16 1.63 -13.13
C PRO A 45 0.08 0.82 -11.83
N LEU A 46 -0.89 -0.08 -11.63
CA LEU A 46 -0.97 -0.91 -10.42
C LEU A 46 0.14 -1.96 -10.37
N ARG A 47 0.54 -2.51 -11.51
CA ARG A 47 1.68 -3.44 -11.62
C ARG A 47 3.00 -2.73 -11.29
N ASN A 48 3.18 -1.49 -11.77
CA ASN A 48 4.35 -0.69 -11.39
C ASN A 48 4.32 -0.30 -9.91
N LEU A 49 3.16 0.09 -9.38
CA LEU A 49 3.00 0.43 -7.96
C LEU A 49 3.23 -0.79 -7.04
N GLY A 50 2.93 -2.00 -7.51
CA GLY A 50 3.14 -3.24 -6.74
C GLY A 50 4.60 -3.48 -6.37
N HIS A 51 5.54 -3.16 -7.26
CA HIS A 51 6.97 -3.25 -6.99
C HIS A 51 7.36 -2.23 -5.90
N ASP A 52 7.02 -0.96 -6.09
CA ASP A 52 7.40 0.10 -5.15
C ASP A 52 6.75 -0.08 -3.78
N LEU A 53 5.51 -0.58 -3.75
CA LEU A 53 4.82 -0.97 -2.52
C LEU A 53 5.50 -2.15 -1.83
N PHE A 54 5.95 -3.15 -2.59
CA PHE A 54 6.69 -4.28 -2.04
C PHE A 54 8.01 -3.82 -1.39
N PHE A 55 8.78 -2.95 -2.05
CA PHE A 55 9.98 -2.35 -1.47
C PHE A 55 9.64 -1.48 -0.24
N GLY A 56 8.52 -0.77 -0.27
CA GLY A 56 8.01 -0.02 0.88
C GLY A 56 7.68 -0.91 2.08
N ILE A 57 6.98 -2.03 1.86
CA ILE A 57 6.63 -3.00 2.91
C ILE A 57 7.88 -3.70 3.45
N ALA A 58 8.77 -4.16 2.56
CA ALA A 58 10.01 -4.80 2.96
C ALA A 58 10.89 -3.84 3.78
N GLY A 59 11.01 -2.59 3.35
CA GLY A 59 11.71 -1.54 4.08
C GLY A 59 11.05 -1.25 5.43
N ALA A 60 9.73 -1.14 5.49
CA ALA A 60 9.00 -0.93 6.74
C ALA A 60 9.22 -2.07 7.74
N LEU A 61 9.20 -3.33 7.28
CA LEU A 61 9.50 -4.49 8.12
C LEU A 61 10.93 -4.48 8.65
N PHE A 62 11.90 -4.13 7.80
CA PHE A 62 13.29 -4.05 8.19
C PHE A 62 13.53 -2.96 9.24
N ILE A 63 12.95 -1.77 9.03
CA ILE A 63 13.03 -0.66 9.98
C ILE A 63 12.32 -1.01 11.29
N ALA A 64 11.12 -1.59 11.25
CA ALA A 64 10.39 -2.01 12.45
C ALA A 64 11.19 -3.03 13.27
N THR A 65 11.76 -4.03 12.60
CA THR A 65 12.59 -5.07 13.22
C THR A 65 13.86 -4.48 13.83
N GLY A 66 14.58 -3.63 13.08
CA GLY A 66 15.78 -2.97 13.57
C GLY A 66 15.50 -2.08 14.77
N LEU A 67 14.38 -1.35 14.76
CA LEU A 67 13.96 -0.50 15.87
C LEU A 67 13.64 -1.33 17.12
N LEU A 68 12.97 -2.47 16.96
CA LEU A 68 12.67 -3.39 18.05
C LEU A 68 13.96 -3.94 18.67
N PHE A 69 14.90 -4.43 17.85
CA PHE A 69 16.19 -4.89 18.34
C PHE A 69 17.01 -3.76 18.99
N ALA A 70 16.97 -2.54 18.44
CA ALA A 70 17.66 -1.39 19.04
C ALA A 70 17.10 -1.03 20.42
N LEU A 71 15.77 -1.02 20.59
CA LEU A 71 15.14 -0.79 21.89
C LEU A 71 15.48 -1.90 22.90
N LEU A 72 15.49 -3.16 22.46
CA LEU A 72 15.87 -4.29 23.30
C LEU A 72 17.36 -4.24 23.68
N ALA A 73 18.25 -3.93 22.74
CA ALA A 73 19.68 -3.77 22.98
C ALA A 73 19.95 -2.61 23.93
N LEU A 74 19.24 -1.48 23.77
CA LEU A 74 19.32 -0.36 24.70
C LEU A 74 18.86 -0.75 26.11
N LEU A 75 17.72 -1.42 26.22
CA LEU A 75 17.19 -1.89 27.50
C LEU A 75 18.19 -2.83 28.18
N ARG A 76 18.69 -3.81 27.43
CA ARG A 76 19.61 -4.83 27.95
C ARG A 76 20.95 -4.24 28.33
N GLY A 77 21.50 -3.35 27.50
CA GLY A 77 22.73 -2.63 27.80
C GLY A 77 22.58 -1.78 29.08
N LEU A 78 21.44 -1.11 29.27
CA LEU A 78 21.21 -0.32 30.48
C LEU A 78 20.99 -1.18 31.73
N GLN A 79 20.43 -2.38 31.59
CA GLN A 79 20.26 -3.35 32.67
C GLN A 79 21.56 -4.08 33.05
N GLU A 80 22.55 -4.12 32.16
CA GLU A 80 23.86 -4.76 32.39
C GLU A 80 24.80 -3.88 33.23
N PHE A 81 24.55 -2.57 33.29
CA PHE A 81 25.28 -1.68 34.19
C PHE A 81 24.92 -1.96 35.66
N THR A 82 25.92 -2.41 36.42
CA THR A 82 25.81 -2.68 37.87
C THR A 82 25.34 -1.46 38.67
N LEU A 83 25.56 -0.24 38.17
CA LEU A 83 25.01 1.01 38.72
C LEU A 83 23.47 1.03 38.84
N PHE A 84 22.75 0.34 37.96
CA PHE A 84 21.29 0.31 37.96
C PHE A 84 20.70 -1.00 38.47
N ASN A 85 21.49 -2.08 38.49
CA ASN A 85 21.03 -3.45 38.73
C ASN A 85 22.03 -4.26 39.58
N ASP A 86 22.67 -3.64 40.57
CA ASP A 86 23.66 -4.29 41.44
C ASP A 86 23.01 -5.39 42.31
N PRO A 87 23.43 -6.66 42.21
CA PRO A 87 22.91 -7.73 43.07
C PRO A 87 23.43 -7.67 44.51
N ALA A 88 24.52 -6.93 44.77
CA ALA A 88 25.29 -7.01 46.03
C ALA A 88 25.24 -5.75 46.91
N GLY A 89 24.65 -4.65 46.45
CA GLY A 89 24.57 -3.38 47.20
C GLY A 89 23.13 -2.92 47.46
N ASP A 90 22.90 -2.23 48.58
CA ASP A 90 21.61 -1.67 49.03
C ASP A 90 20.91 -0.75 47.99
N ALA A 91 21.61 -0.37 46.92
CA ALA A 91 21.10 0.45 45.81
C ALA A 91 20.44 -0.34 44.67
N GLY A 92 20.61 -1.67 44.61
CA GLY A 92 20.20 -2.53 43.48
C GLY A 92 18.70 -2.50 43.14
N GLY A 93 17.84 -2.20 44.12
CA GLY A 93 16.39 -2.10 43.89
C GLY A 93 15.90 -0.71 43.47
N ARG A 94 16.67 0.35 43.75
CA ARG A 94 16.17 1.73 43.77
C ARG A 94 16.20 2.44 42.40
N PHE A 95 17.06 1.98 41.50
CA PHE A 95 17.20 2.51 40.13
C PHE A 95 16.76 1.54 39.03
N SER A 96 16.20 0.39 39.39
CA SER A 96 15.70 -0.62 38.44
C SER A 96 14.61 -0.10 37.50
N TRP A 97 13.92 0.99 37.85
CA TRP A 97 12.91 1.66 37.01
C TRP A 97 13.51 2.55 35.90
N VAL A 98 14.79 2.95 36.02
CA VAL A 98 15.46 3.87 35.10
C VAL A 98 15.60 3.28 33.70
N PRO A 99 16.07 2.02 33.52
CA PRO A 99 16.12 1.38 32.20
C PRO A 99 14.79 1.37 31.46
N TYR A 100 13.71 1.03 32.16
CA TYR A 100 12.37 1.00 31.56
C TYR A 100 11.89 2.40 31.15
N THR A 101 12.16 3.41 31.98
CA THR A 101 11.75 4.79 31.70
C THR A 101 12.51 5.39 30.52
N VAL A 102 13.82 5.15 30.43
CA VAL A 102 14.64 5.60 29.30
C VAL A 102 14.14 4.97 28.00
N VAL A 103 13.90 3.66 28.00
CA VAL A 103 13.39 2.95 26.81
C VAL A 103 11.98 3.41 26.44
N ALA A 104 11.11 3.67 27.43
CA ALA A 104 9.78 4.22 27.19
C ALA A 104 9.85 5.63 26.55
N VAL A 105 10.73 6.51 27.04
CA VAL A 105 10.94 7.85 26.47
C VAL A 105 11.49 7.75 25.05
N VAL A 106 12.49 6.90 24.81
CA VAL A 106 13.04 6.70 23.46
C VAL A 106 11.97 6.20 22.50
N GLY A 107 11.18 5.21 22.91
CA GLY A 107 10.02 4.71 22.15
C GLY A 107 9.00 5.81 21.86
N ALA A 108 8.66 6.63 22.85
CA ALA A 108 7.73 7.74 22.71
C ALA A 108 8.25 8.83 21.75
N VAL A 109 9.56 9.13 21.79
CA VAL A 109 10.19 10.07 20.86
C VAL A 109 10.11 9.54 19.42
N ILE A 110 10.42 8.27 19.21
CA ILE A 110 10.34 7.67 17.86
C ILE A 110 8.90 7.71 17.34
N ALA A 111 7.92 7.32 18.17
CA ALA A 111 6.51 7.40 17.82
C ALA A 111 6.08 8.85 17.53
N GLY A 112 6.49 9.81 18.36
CA GLY A 112 6.21 11.23 18.16
C GLY A 112 6.79 11.77 16.85
N VAL A 113 8.02 11.39 16.50
CA VAL A 113 8.63 11.73 15.21
C VAL A 113 7.83 11.12 14.05
N PHE A 114 7.43 9.85 14.17
CA PHE A 114 6.61 9.18 13.16
C PHE A 114 5.28 9.92 12.94
N PHE A 115 4.55 10.24 14.00
CA PHE A 115 3.29 11.01 13.91
C PHE A 115 3.51 12.41 13.34
N ASN A 116 4.58 13.10 13.73
CA ASN A 116 4.91 14.42 13.18
C ASN A 116 5.19 14.34 11.66
N ARG A 117 5.89 13.29 11.20
CA ARG A 117 6.13 13.06 9.78
C ARG A 117 4.83 12.78 9.02
N LEU A 118 3.94 11.98 9.59
CA LEU A 118 2.62 11.69 9.00
C LEU A 118 1.76 12.96 8.92
N GLY A 119 1.68 13.72 10.01
CA GLY A 119 0.94 15.00 10.04
C GLY A 119 1.51 16.03 9.07
N LYS A 120 2.84 16.09 8.92
CA LYS A 120 3.49 16.99 7.95
C LYS A 120 3.20 16.60 6.49
N LEU A 121 3.00 15.32 6.20
CA LEU A 121 2.60 14.85 4.87
C LEU A 121 1.14 15.19 4.58
N LEU A 122 0.24 14.93 5.53
CA LEU A 122 -1.19 15.26 5.40
C LEU A 122 -1.45 16.76 5.29
N ARG A 123 -0.57 17.59 5.87
CA ARG A 123 -0.67 19.06 5.81
C ARG A 123 -0.05 19.66 4.53
N ARG A 124 0.62 18.86 3.71
CA ARG A 124 1.27 19.28 2.46
C ARG A 124 0.46 18.97 1.20
N SER A 125 -0.50 18.07 1.28
CA SER A 125 -1.48 17.77 0.22
C SER A 125 -2.71 18.65 0.36
#